data_AF-A0A1F2QMR8-F1
#
_entry.id   AF-A0A1F2QMR8-F1
#
_cell.length_a   1.000
_cell.length_b   1.000
_cell.length_c   1.000
_cell.angle_alpha   90.00
_cell.angle_beta   90.00
_cell.angle_gamma   90.00
#
_symmetry.space_group_name_H-M   'P 1'
#
loop_
_entity.id
_entity.type
_entity.pdbx_description
1 polymer ?
#
loop_
_entity_poly.entity_id
_entity_poly.type
_entity_poly.pdbx_seq_one_letter_code
_entity_poly.pdbx_strand_id
1 'polypeptide(L)' 'MAQPDYVICLECETPTYVFEWDEGHLKEAHCPVCGNDDPASFASEEDLEELNLSQDREDKG' A
#
# COMPACT_ATOMS: atom_id res chain seq x y z
N MET A 1 -0.54 -7.79 13.54
CA MET A 1 0.40 -7.17 12.60
C MET A 1 0.81 -5.85 13.22
N ALA A 2 2.09 -5.48 13.14
CA ALA A 2 2.50 -4.15 13.57
C ALA A 2 1.97 -3.13 12.54
N GLN A 3 1.69 -1.90 12.97
CA GLN A 3 1.42 -0.81 12.03
C GLN A 3 2.70 -0.54 11.21
N PRO A 4 2.63 -0.37 9.88
CA PRO A 4 3.79 -0.03 9.07
C PRO A 4 4.27 1.40 9.36
N ASP A 5 5.54 1.70 9.11
CA ASP A 5 6.08 3.07 9.26
C ASP A 5 5.56 4.03 8.16
N TYR A 6 5.19 3.49 7.00
CA TYR A 6 4.63 4.21 5.88
C TYR A 6 3.84 3.27 4.96
N VAL A 7 3.02 3.83 4.09
CA VAL A 7 2.36 3.11 3.00
C VAL A 7 2.79 3.69 1.66
N ILE A 8 2.77 2.87 0.62
CA ILE A 8 3.18 3.23 -0.74
C ILE A 8 1.93 3.56 -1.54
N CYS A 9 1.86 4.76 -2.11
CA CYS A 9 0.78 5.14 -3.02
C CYS A 9 0.92 4.37 -4.33
N LEU A 10 -0.06 3.55 -4.69
CA LEU A 10 -0.02 2.72 -5.89
C LEU A 10 -0.18 3.53 -7.19
N GLU A 11 -0.73 4.75 -7.10
CA GLU A 11 -0.91 5.65 -8.25
C GLU A 11 0.40 6.30 -8.72
N CYS A 12 1.35 6.54 -7.81
CA CYS A 12 2.56 7.31 -8.12
C CYS A 12 3.84 6.77 -7.44
N GLU A 13 3.77 5.57 -6.87
CA GLU A 13 4.87 4.84 -6.22
C GLU A 13 5.57 5.65 -5.12
N THR A 14 4.86 6.60 -4.50
CA THR A 14 5.42 7.51 -3.50
C THR A 14 5.17 6.98 -2.08
N PRO A 15 6.21 6.92 -1.21
CA PRO A 15 6.03 6.61 0.19
C PRO A 15 5.26 7.73 0.91
N THR A 16 4.21 7.35 1.63
CA THR A 16 3.22 8.24 2.25
C THR A 16 3.16 7.99 3.75
N TYR A 17 3.38 9.06 4.52
CA TYR A 17 3.39 9.06 5.99
C TYR A 17 2.12 9.67 6.60
N VAL A 18 1.19 10.11 5.75
CA VAL A 18 -0.08 10.72 6.15
C VAL A 18 -1.18 9.68 6.00
N PHE A 19 -1.38 8.87 7.04
CA PHE A 19 -2.36 7.79 7.04
C PHE A 19 -2.83 7.44 8.46
N GLU A 20 -3.99 6.79 8.54
CA GLU A 20 -4.54 6.19 9.75
C GLU A 20 -4.61 4.66 9.59
N TRP A 21 -4.06 3.94 10.57
CA TRP A 21 -4.05 2.49 10.63
C TRP A 21 -4.73 2.02 11.90
N ASP A 22 -5.68 1.11 11.76
CA ASP A 22 -6.47 0.60 12.88
C ASP A 22 -6.82 -0.87 12.64
N GLU A 23 -6.88 -1.65 13.72
CA GLU A 23 -7.21 -3.09 13.69
C GLU A 23 -6.45 -3.90 12.60
N GLY A 24 -5.21 -3.52 12.28
CA GLY A 24 -4.38 -4.23 11.30
C GLY A 24 -4.69 -3.91 9.84
N HIS A 25 -5.40 -2.84 9.54
CA HIS A 25 -5.65 -2.38 8.17
C HIS A 25 -5.62 -0.86 8.06
N LEU A 26 -5.42 -0.39 6.83
CA LEU A 26 -5.45 1.03 6.48
C LEU A 26 -6.89 1.55 6.49
N LYS A 27 -7.17 2.58 7.30
CA LYS A 27 -8.49 3.23 7.37
C LYS A 27 -8.56 4.44 6.43
N GLU A 28 -7.53 5.27 6.47
CA GLU A 28 -7.43 6.52 5.72
C GLU A 28 -5.98 6.74 5.27
N ALA A 29 -5.77 7.35 4.10
CA ALA A 29 -4.45 7.75 3.63
C ALA A 29 -4.57 8.94 2.68
N HIS A 30 -3.55 9.79 2.64
CA HIS A 30 -3.50 10.90 1.69
C HIS A 30 -2.09 11.08 1.13
N CYS A 31 -1.95 10.95 -0.19
CA CYS A 31 -0.69 11.16 -0.87
C CYS A 31 -0.47 12.65 -1.13
N PRO A 32 0.54 13.29 -0.52
CA PRO A 32 0.80 14.72 -0.73
C PRO A 32 1.39 15.04 -2.12
N VAL A 33 1.72 14.02 -2.92
CA VAL A 33 2.36 14.17 -4.24
C VAL A 33 1.34 14.16 -5.37
N CYS A 34 0.53 13.11 -5.49
CA CYS A 34 -0.50 13.00 -6.54
C CYS A 34 -1.90 13.44 -6.07
N GLY A 35 -2.11 13.60 -4.77
CA GLY A 35 -3.39 13.96 -4.18
C GLY A 35 -4.34 12.78 -3.96
N ASN A 36 -3.92 11.54 -4.23
CA ASN A 36 -4.74 10.35 -3.98
C ASN A 36 -5.11 10.25 -2.50
N ASP A 37 -6.38 10.01 -2.22
CA ASP A 37 -6.94 9.85 -0.88
C ASP A 37 -7.72 8.55 -0.71
N ASP A 38 -7.77 7.70 -1.75
CA ASP A 38 -8.41 6.39 -1.66
C ASP A 38 -7.47 5.39 -0.97
N PRO A 39 -7.83 4.83 0.21
CA PRO A 39 -6.98 3.92 0.97
C PRO A 39 -6.68 2.60 0.23
N ALA A 40 -7.57 2.14 -0.66
CA ALA A 40 -7.34 0.92 -1.42
C ALA A 40 -6.25 1.10 -2.49
N SER A 41 -5.94 2.34 -2.86
CA SER A 41 -4.80 2.71 -3.72
C SER A 41 -3.50 2.94 -2.93
N PHE A 42 -3.37 2.35 -1.74
CA PHE A 42 -2.12 2.29 -0.97
C PHE A 42 -1.84 0.86 -0.49
N ALA A 43 -0.56 0.52 -0.38
CA ALA A 43 -0.12 -0.78 0.13
C ALA A 43 1.03 -0.60 1.12
N SER A 44 1.16 -1.49 2.11
CA SER A 44 2.42 -1.60 2.85
C SER A 44 3.51 -2.24 1.99
N GLU A 45 4.78 -2.16 2.42
CA GLU A 45 5.87 -2.91 1.76
C GLU A 45 5.58 -4.41 1.73
N GLU A 46 5.07 -4.99 2.83
CA GLU A 46 4.70 -6.40 2.91
C GLU A 46 3.60 -6.75 1.90
N ASP A 47 2.52 -5.96 1.83
CA ASP A 47 1.43 -6.16 0.85
C ASP A 47 1.95 -6.09 -0.59
N LEU A 48 2.84 -5.13 -0.89
CA LEU A 48 3.38 -4.94 -2.24
C LEU A 48 4.28 -6.11 -2.66
N GLU A 49 5.09 -6.64 -1.73
CA GLU A 49 5.86 -7.85 -1.94
C GLU A 49 4.96 -9.07 -2.19
N GLU A 50 3.88 -9.23 -1.42
CA GLU A 50 2.91 -10.32 -1.61
C GLU A 50 2.19 -10.25 -2.96
N LEU A 51 1.82 -9.05 -3.41
CA LEU A 51 1.22 -8.83 -4.74
C LEU A 51 2.20 -9.17 -5.87
N ASN A 52 3.48 -8.85 -5.72
CA ASN A 52 4.50 -9.21 -6.70
C ASN A 52 4.80 -10.71 -6.72
N LEU A 53 4.82 -11.37 -5.56
CA LEU A 53 5.04 -12.82 -5.43
C LEU A 53 3.88 -13.65 -5.98
N SER A 54 2.66 -13.10 -5.99
CA SER A 54 1.48 -13.76 -6.57
C SER A 54 1.45 -13.66 -8.09
N GLN A 55 1.90 -12.54 -8.70
CA GLN A 55 2.00 -12.41 -10.16
C GLN A 55 3.02 -13.36 -10.81
N ASP A 56 4.12 -13.70 -10.13
CA ASP A 56 5.18 -14.57 -10.70
C ASP A 56 4.75 -16.06 -10.81
N ARG A 57 3.67 -16.48 -10.14
CA ARG A 57 3.22 -17.88 -10.13
C ARG A 57 2.22 -18.23 -11.24
N GLU A 58 1.71 -17.25 -11.97
CA GLU A 58 0.66 -17.46 -12.99
C GLU A 58 1.21 -17.58 -14.42
N ASP A 59 2.49 -17.28 -14.68
CA ASP A 59 3.15 -17.46 -15.99
C ASP A 59 3.88 -18.81 -16.09
N LYS A 60 3.18 -19.92 -15.78
CA LYS A 60 3.67 -21.28 -16.08
C LYS A 60 2.52 -22.28 -16.23
N GLY A 61 1.57 -21.94 -17.10
CA GLY A 61 0.52 -22.85 -17.60
C GLY A 61 0.85 -23.42 -18.97
#